data_AF-A0A1Q5GFB3-F1
#
_entry.id   AF-A0A1Q5GFB3-F1
#
_cell.length_a   1.000
_cell.length_b   1.000
_cell.length_c   1.000
_cell.angle_alpha   90.00
_cell.angle_beta   90.00
_cell.angle_gamma   90.00
#
_symmetry.space_group_name_H-M   'P 1'
#
loop_
_entity.id
_entity.type
_entity.pdbx_description
1 polymer ?
#
loop_
_entity_poly.entity_id
_entity_poly.type
_entity_poly.pdbx_seq_one_letter_code
_entity_poly.pdbx_strand_id
1 'polypeptide(L)'
;MLPLGLALITWSAALYVTAPDMPELEQVELTVLEEEPDGTCRVAWADPFAFDDEREAPYRCDAGRSSSLKAPEYDPDTGLGWDSGFVVAEGPDKGELYSLDEDGKARDEQIERSDGFVTAGLVLTIIGLAGGNIRSARRIRGVRPGVLRRATELKEAADAVARDHRRALEAVRTAWAPLHRELVDGELDRIPVSRMRGLAEERLRARELEEGGVRTVRDVLDAGTWALAQFLGMERDMADETVAEARRTADAVGREVAVRFDARGPEPRTTALLAALRVLVDAGPDAREAGRTGEELAARLEPLLITAEPAAGVREMLRTGTYERDDVLAAVTKLRLVLAEAGREGLAERFAQASVDLLRGPDAGADELATWADFESRPQAYYAALAEAVEDTDHAEGRASARTPDGAGLTGSRRRRG
;
A
#
# COMPACT_ATOMS: atom_id res chain seq x y z
N MET A 1 18.40 10.58 25.57
CA MET A 1 17.92 9.82 26.74
C MET A 1 18.76 8.58 26.99
N LEU A 2 18.83 7.61 26.07
CA LEU A 2 19.67 6.41 26.25
C LEU A 2 21.19 6.68 26.47
N PRO A 3 21.87 7.55 25.70
CA PRO A 3 23.31 7.83 25.96
C PRO A 3 23.53 8.58 27.27
N LEU A 4 22.57 9.42 27.69
CA LEU A 4 22.63 10.14 28.96
C LEU A 4 22.41 9.20 30.15
N GLY A 5 21.48 8.25 30.05
CA GLY A 5 21.26 7.23 31.08
C GLY A 5 22.48 6.33 31.26
N LEU A 6 23.09 5.89 30.16
CA LEU A 6 24.35 5.13 30.20
C LEU A 6 25.49 5.94 30.82
N ALA A 7 25.63 7.23 30.47
CA ALA A 7 26.66 8.09 31.05
C ALA A 7 26.52 8.24 32.57
N LEU A 8 25.30 8.36 33.09
CA LEU A 8 25.05 8.47 34.54
C LEU A 8 25.37 7.16 35.29
N ILE A 9 25.07 6.01 34.69
CA ILE A 9 25.43 4.69 35.25
C ILE A 9 26.96 4.53 35.27
N THR A 10 27.64 4.91 34.19
CA THR A 10 29.11 4.89 34.13
C THR A 10 29.73 5.86 35.15
N TRP A 11 29.12 7.03 35.37
CA TRP A 11 29.57 7.99 36.36
C TRP A 11 29.42 7.49 37.80
N SER A 12 28.31 6.81 38.11
CA SER A 12 28.14 6.12 39.40
C SER A 12 29.23 5.06 39.62
N ALA A 13 29.51 4.23 38.61
CA ALA A 13 30.56 3.22 38.73
C ALA A 13 31.94 3.87 38.99
N ALA A 14 32.22 5.01 38.35
CA ALA A 14 33.44 5.78 38.62
C ALA A 14 33.47 6.28 40.08
N LEU A 15 32.39 6.88 40.58
CA LEU A 15 32.30 7.34 41.97
C LEU A 15 32.47 6.22 43.00
N TYR A 16 31.97 5.02 42.70
CA TYR A 16 32.13 3.86 43.58
C TYR A 16 33.58 3.36 43.62
N VAL A 17 34.25 3.27 42.46
CA VAL A 17 35.65 2.81 42.37
C VAL A 17 36.63 3.83 42.93
N THR A 18 36.30 5.13 42.89
CA THR A 18 37.11 6.18 43.50
C THR A 18 36.71 6.49 44.94
N ALA A 19 35.82 5.72 45.55
CA ALA A 19 35.53 5.86 46.97
C ALA A 19 36.77 5.41 47.77
N PRO A 20 37.18 6.15 48.82
CA PRO A 20 38.31 5.75 49.64
C PRO A 20 38.06 4.35 50.23
N ASP A 21 39.05 3.47 50.11
CA ASP A 21 39.04 2.17 50.76
C ASP A 21 39.01 2.36 52.28
N MET A 22 38.24 1.51 52.97
CA MET A 22 38.29 1.52 54.43
C MET A 22 39.63 0.92 54.84
N PRO A 23 40.40 1.59 55.71
CA PRO A 23 41.64 1.02 56.20
C PRO A 23 41.33 -0.27 56.97
N GLU A 24 42.30 -1.19 57.02
CA GLU A 24 42.22 -2.30 57.97
C GLU A 24 42.14 -1.77 59.41
N LEU A 25 41.15 -2.24 60.17
CA LEU A 25 40.88 -1.80 61.54
C LEU A 25 41.12 -2.95 62.52
N GLU A 26 41.79 -2.66 63.64
CA GLU A 26 41.95 -3.59 64.76
C GLU A 26 41.10 -3.09 65.94
N GLN A 27 40.35 -3.98 66.57
CA GLN A 27 39.55 -3.62 67.74
C GLN A 27 40.44 -3.53 68.98
N VAL A 28 40.32 -2.43 69.72
CA VAL A 28 41.05 -2.20 70.98
C VAL A 28 40.09 -1.90 72.12
N GLU A 29 40.53 -2.20 73.32
CA GLU A 29 39.82 -1.86 74.54
C GLU A 29 40.17 -0.42 74.96
N LEU A 30 39.15 0.39 75.21
CA LEU A 30 39.28 1.80 75.57
C LEU A 30 38.98 1.97 77.05
N THR A 31 39.88 2.63 77.76
CA THR A 31 39.65 3.06 79.14
C THR A 31 39.08 4.47 79.13
N VAL A 32 37.86 4.66 79.65
CA VAL A 32 37.18 5.96 79.67
C VAL A 32 37.59 6.74 80.91
N LEU A 33 38.28 7.86 80.68
CA LEU A 33 38.80 8.76 81.71
C LEU A 33 37.75 9.79 82.16
N GLU A 34 37.00 10.33 81.21
CA GLU A 34 35.94 11.32 81.44
C GLU A 34 34.85 11.13 80.37
N GLU A 35 33.58 11.27 80.77
CA GLU A 35 32.42 11.20 79.88
C GLU A 35 31.50 12.38 80.16
N GLU A 36 31.24 13.18 79.13
CA GLU A 36 30.30 14.30 79.16
C GLU A 36 28.86 13.80 78.93
N PRO A 37 27.83 14.52 79.43
CA PRO A 37 26.43 14.12 79.27
C PRO A 37 25.93 14.00 77.82
N ASP A 38 26.66 14.56 76.85
CA ASP A 38 26.36 14.48 75.41
C ASP A 38 26.97 13.25 74.71
N GLY A 39 27.67 12.41 75.47
CA GLY A 39 28.33 11.18 74.98
C GLY A 39 29.76 11.39 74.48
N THR A 40 30.33 12.59 74.62
CA THR A 40 31.74 12.85 74.33
C THR A 40 32.61 12.31 75.46
N CYS A 41 33.60 11.49 75.12
CA CYS A 41 34.50 10.85 76.06
C CYS A 41 35.96 11.24 75.82
N ARG A 42 36.76 11.21 76.87
CA ARG A 42 38.22 11.14 76.76
C ARG A 42 38.65 9.73 77.12
N VAL A 43 39.32 9.06 76.19
CA VAL A 43 39.69 7.65 76.33
C VAL A 43 41.20 7.49 76.25
N ALA A 44 41.72 6.52 77.01
CA ALA A 44 43.07 6.00 76.92
C ALA A 44 43.05 4.58 76.33
N TRP A 45 44.04 4.26 75.50
CA TRP A 45 44.21 2.89 74.99
C TRP A 45 45.70 2.55 74.83
N ALA A 46 46.01 1.26 74.92
CA ALA A 46 47.32 0.75 74.57
C ALA A 46 47.40 0.58 73.04
N ASP A 47 48.40 1.20 72.41
CA ASP A 47 48.64 1.01 70.97
C ASP A 47 49.10 -0.44 70.72
N PRO A 48 48.30 -1.27 70.02
CA PRO A 48 48.67 -2.67 69.80
C PRO A 48 49.89 -2.83 68.88
N PHE A 49 50.33 -1.75 68.24
CA PHE A 49 51.44 -1.74 67.28
C PHE A 49 52.71 -1.07 67.80
N ALA A 50 52.67 -0.41 68.96
CA ALA A 50 53.81 0.22 69.61
C ALA A 50 53.93 -0.25 71.07
N PHE A 51 55.04 -0.91 71.40
CA PHE A 51 55.23 -1.51 72.72
C PHE A 51 55.38 -0.43 73.80
N ASP A 52 54.56 -0.51 74.86
CA ASP A 52 54.46 0.45 75.98
C ASP A 52 54.06 1.89 75.59
N ASP A 53 53.32 2.08 74.48
CA ASP A 53 52.74 3.37 74.10
C ASP A 53 51.25 3.42 74.49
N GLU A 54 50.91 4.24 75.47
CA GLU A 54 49.53 4.52 75.87
C GLU A 54 49.12 5.88 75.33
N ARG A 55 48.02 5.91 74.59
CA ARG A 55 47.55 7.10 73.89
C ARG A 55 46.22 7.57 74.43
N GLU A 56 46.01 8.87 74.42
CA GLU A 56 44.76 9.50 74.80
C GLU A 56 44.21 10.36 73.67
N ALA A 57 42.90 10.27 73.44
CA ALA A 57 42.21 11.07 72.45
C ALA A 57 40.74 11.31 72.85
N PRO A 58 40.12 12.38 72.32
CA PRO A 58 38.67 12.48 72.36
C PRO A 58 38.05 11.36 71.52
N TYR A 59 36.97 10.77 72.02
CA TYR A 59 36.19 9.71 71.36
C TYR A 59 34.71 9.89 71.66
N ARG A 60 33.82 9.28 70.88
CA ARG A 60 32.40 9.23 71.19
C ARG A 60 32.07 7.84 71.71
N CYS A 61 31.81 7.72 73.02
CA CYS A 61 31.46 6.43 73.60
C CYS A 61 30.12 5.93 73.07
N ASP A 62 29.94 4.60 73.06
CA ASP A 62 28.67 4.00 72.65
C ASP A 62 27.57 4.35 73.66
N ALA A 63 26.53 5.07 73.21
CA ALA A 63 25.36 5.39 74.01
C ALA A 63 24.60 4.13 74.48
N GLY A 64 24.74 3.00 73.78
CA GLY A 64 24.10 1.72 74.08
C GLY A 64 24.79 0.85 75.13
N ARG A 65 26.01 1.20 75.57
CA ARG A 65 26.76 0.39 76.56
C ARG A 65 26.03 0.33 77.92
N SER A 66 26.21 -0.77 78.65
CA SER A 66 25.54 -1.02 79.93
C SER A 66 25.86 0.05 80.97
N SER A 67 24.92 0.36 81.87
CA SER A 67 25.11 1.42 82.89
C SER A 67 26.31 1.16 83.79
N SER A 68 26.63 -0.11 84.06
CA SER A 68 27.81 -0.55 84.81
C SER A 68 29.16 -0.25 84.16
N LEU A 69 29.17 0.30 82.93
CA LEU A 69 30.38 0.75 82.24
C LEU A 69 30.43 2.29 82.11
N LYS A 70 29.43 3.00 82.68
CA LYS A 70 29.27 4.46 82.63
C LYS A 70 29.37 5.06 84.02
N ALA A 71 29.69 6.35 84.12
CA ALA A 71 29.64 7.06 85.40
C ALA A 71 28.21 7.03 85.99
N PRO A 72 28.05 6.87 87.33
CA PRO A 72 29.08 6.73 88.36
C PRO A 72 29.46 5.26 88.67
N GLU A 73 29.01 4.30 87.88
CA GLU A 73 29.05 2.85 88.14
C GLU A 73 30.34 2.18 87.62
N TYR A 74 31.44 2.95 87.50
CA TYR A 74 32.76 2.50 87.04
C TYR A 74 33.36 1.36 87.86
N ASP A 75 34.46 0.80 87.35
CA ASP A 75 35.25 -0.20 88.08
C ASP A 75 35.57 0.31 89.51
N PRO A 76 35.18 -0.42 90.56
CA PRO A 76 35.29 0.06 91.94
C PRO A 76 36.74 0.16 92.45
N ASP A 77 37.70 -0.47 91.78
CA ASP A 77 39.10 -0.51 92.19
C ASP A 77 39.94 0.60 91.51
N THR A 78 39.60 0.97 90.27
CA THR A 78 40.34 1.99 89.48
C THR A 78 39.59 3.30 89.25
N GLY A 79 38.25 3.28 89.33
CA GLY A 79 37.40 4.45 89.09
C GLY A 79 37.26 4.86 87.63
N LEU A 80 37.67 4.02 86.69
CA LEU A 80 37.64 4.28 85.24
C LEU A 80 36.55 3.44 84.54
N GLY A 81 36.02 3.97 83.44
CA GLY A 81 35.05 3.28 82.60
C GLY A 81 35.71 2.47 81.49
N TRP A 82 34.90 1.68 80.77
CA TRP A 82 35.38 0.87 79.64
C TRP A 82 34.48 1.02 78.43
N ASP A 83 35.09 1.05 77.24
CA ASP A 83 34.43 0.97 75.95
C ASP A 83 35.31 0.18 74.96
N SER A 84 34.81 -0.09 73.76
CA SER A 84 35.60 -0.68 72.68
C SER A 84 35.68 0.28 71.51
N GLY A 85 36.86 0.40 70.91
CA GLY A 85 37.11 1.24 69.75
C GLY A 85 37.86 0.49 68.67
N PHE A 86 38.07 1.17 67.55
CA PHE A 86 38.89 0.66 66.46
C PHE A 86 40.08 1.59 66.27
N VAL A 87 41.26 1.03 66.02
CA VAL A 87 42.43 1.78 65.58
C VAL A 87 42.81 1.38 64.17
N VAL A 88 43.43 2.30 63.44
CA VAL A 88 43.93 2.04 62.09
C VAL A 88 45.11 1.05 62.17
N ALA A 89 45.04 -0.05 61.43
CA ALA A 89 46.04 -1.13 61.46
C ALA A 89 47.17 -0.98 60.42
N GLU A 90 47.03 -0.04 59.48
CA GLU A 90 47.93 0.12 58.34
C GLU A 90 48.15 1.59 57.94
N GLY A 91 49.20 1.85 57.15
CA GLY A 91 49.46 3.20 56.62
C GLY A 91 50.11 4.17 57.62
N PRO A 92 50.12 5.48 57.30
CA PRO A 92 50.80 6.51 58.09
C PRO A 92 50.11 6.81 59.43
N ASP A 93 48.80 6.58 59.52
CA ASP A 93 47.96 6.89 60.70
C ASP A 93 47.78 5.66 61.62
N LYS A 94 48.66 4.67 61.47
CA LYS A 94 48.59 3.40 62.21
C LYS A 94 48.66 3.63 63.72
N GLY A 95 47.73 3.02 64.45
CA GLY A 95 47.57 3.16 65.90
C GLY A 95 46.70 4.35 66.33
N GLU A 96 46.28 5.22 65.39
CA GLU A 96 45.31 6.27 65.67
C GLU A 96 43.88 5.71 65.77
N LEU A 97 43.09 6.32 66.66
CA LEU A 97 41.71 5.92 66.92
C LEU A 97 40.80 6.31 65.75
N TYR A 98 40.06 5.35 65.24
CA TYR A 98 39.15 5.49 64.10
C TYR A 98 37.69 5.58 64.58
N SER A 99 37.00 6.63 64.18
CA SER A 99 35.58 6.85 64.47
C SER A 99 34.73 6.44 63.27
N LEU A 100 34.00 5.32 63.41
CA LEU A 100 33.07 4.85 62.36
C LEU A 100 32.05 5.92 61.95
N ASP A 101 31.60 6.73 62.91
CA ASP A 101 30.61 7.78 62.70
C ASP A 101 31.18 9.05 62.06
N GLU A 102 32.46 9.36 62.21
CA GLU A 102 33.05 10.61 61.67
C GLU A 102 33.92 10.35 60.45
N ASP A 103 34.75 9.32 60.50
CA ASP A 103 35.69 8.95 59.44
C ASP A 103 35.03 8.12 58.33
N GLY A 104 33.87 7.50 58.59
CA GLY A 104 33.05 6.79 57.60
C GLY A 104 32.14 7.70 56.76
N LYS A 105 31.81 8.90 57.24
CA LYS A 105 30.81 9.82 56.63
C LYS A 105 31.13 10.17 55.18
N ALA A 106 32.39 10.45 54.87
CA ALA A 106 32.78 10.88 53.52
C ALA A 106 32.53 9.77 52.47
N ARG A 107 32.76 8.51 52.86
CA ARG A 107 32.48 7.34 52.03
C ARG A 107 30.98 7.11 51.90
N ASP A 108 30.24 7.20 52.99
CA ASP A 108 28.78 7.03 53.00
C ASP A 108 28.06 8.08 52.14
N GLU A 109 28.46 9.35 52.24
CA GLU A 109 27.93 10.42 51.38
C GLU A 109 28.25 10.20 49.89
N GLN A 110 29.42 9.64 49.58
CA GLN A 110 29.81 9.33 48.20
C GLN A 110 29.03 8.14 47.65
N ILE A 111 28.74 7.13 48.48
CA ILE A 111 27.90 5.99 48.13
C ILE A 111 26.44 6.44 47.89
N GLU A 112 25.87 7.27 48.77
CA GLU A 112 24.50 7.77 48.61
C GLU A 112 24.33 8.59 47.31
N ARG A 113 25.31 9.44 46.97
CA ARG A 113 25.32 10.15 45.67
C ARG A 113 25.42 9.18 44.50
N SER A 114 26.21 8.12 44.63
CA SER A 114 26.33 7.06 43.60
C SER A 114 24.98 6.39 43.33
N ASP A 115 24.26 5.99 44.38
CA ASP A 115 22.94 5.36 44.28
C ASP A 115 21.90 6.26 43.59
N GLY A 116 21.96 7.57 43.86
CA GLY A 116 21.16 8.57 43.16
C GLY A 116 21.40 8.58 41.64
N PHE A 117 22.67 8.49 41.22
CA PHE A 117 23.05 8.44 39.80
C PHE A 117 22.63 7.14 39.11
N VAL A 118 22.77 5.98 39.77
CA VAL A 118 22.29 4.69 39.23
C VAL A 118 20.78 4.73 38.99
N THR A 119 20.02 5.19 39.99
CA THR A 119 18.56 5.22 39.93
C THR A 119 18.08 6.12 38.80
N ALA A 120 18.62 7.34 38.70
CA ALA A 120 18.29 8.27 37.62
C ALA A 120 18.71 7.74 36.23
N GLY A 121 19.91 7.15 36.14
CA GLY A 121 20.43 6.56 34.92
C GLY A 121 19.59 5.38 34.41
N LEU A 122 19.13 4.51 35.32
CA LEU A 122 18.26 3.37 35.03
C LEU A 122 16.89 3.83 34.52
N VAL A 123 16.27 4.81 35.19
CA VAL A 123 14.99 5.40 34.74
C VAL A 123 15.11 6.00 33.34
N LEU A 124 16.16 6.79 33.07
CA LEU A 124 16.38 7.41 31.75
C LEU A 124 16.65 6.36 30.65
N THR A 125 17.34 5.26 31.00
CA THR A 125 17.62 4.15 30.08
C THR A 125 16.35 3.37 29.75
N ILE A 126 15.52 3.06 30.75
CA ILE A 126 14.20 2.42 30.57
C ILE A 126 13.30 3.31 29.71
N ILE A 127 13.20 4.61 30.00
CA ILE A 127 12.43 5.57 29.20
C ILE A 127 12.97 5.64 27.76
N GLY A 128 14.30 5.62 27.58
CA GLY A 128 14.94 5.60 26.26
C GLY A 128 14.61 4.34 25.45
N LEU A 129 14.71 3.16 26.07
CA LEU A 129 14.38 1.86 25.46
C LEU A 129 12.89 1.74 25.15
N ALA A 130 12.01 2.07 26.10
CA ALA A 130 10.57 2.00 25.92
C ALA A 130 10.09 3.06 24.90
N GLY A 131 10.54 4.30 25.02
CA GLY A 131 10.19 5.39 24.10
C GLY A 131 10.74 5.18 22.68
N GLY A 132 11.92 4.58 22.55
CA GLY A 132 12.51 4.16 21.27
C GLY A 132 11.68 3.07 20.59
N ASN A 133 11.32 2.02 21.33
CA ASN A 133 10.50 0.91 20.84
C ASN A 133 9.07 1.34 20.47
N ILE A 134 8.45 2.24 21.23
CA ILE A 134 7.11 2.75 20.91
C ILE A 134 7.14 3.59 19.62
N ARG A 135 8.17 4.42 19.43
CA ARG A 135 8.30 5.25 18.24
C ARG A 135 8.63 4.42 16.99
N SER A 136 9.45 3.37 17.11
CA SER A 136 9.70 2.44 15.99
C SER A 136 8.47 1.58 15.67
N ALA A 137 7.75 1.06 16.67
CA ALA A 137 6.51 0.31 16.46
C ALA A 137 5.42 1.17 15.79
N ARG A 138 5.29 2.45 16.17
CA ARG A 138 4.39 3.39 15.49
C ARG A 138 4.78 3.66 14.03
N ARG A 139 6.06 3.56 13.66
CA ARG A 139 6.52 3.71 12.27
C ARG A 139 6.23 2.48 11.40
N ILE A 140 6.03 1.31 11.99
CA ILE A 140 5.73 0.05 11.29
C ILE A 140 4.21 -0.25 11.30
N ARG A 141 3.44 0.45 12.14
CA ARG A 141 1.98 0.34 12.21
C ARG A 141 1.37 0.71 10.86
N GLY A 142 0.85 -0.28 10.13
CA GLY A 142 0.23 -0.09 8.81
C GLY A 142 0.67 -1.09 7.74
N VAL A 143 1.77 -1.81 7.97
CA VAL A 143 2.23 -2.88 7.07
C VAL A 143 1.20 -4.02 7.04
N ARG A 144 0.64 -4.30 5.85
CA ARG A 144 -0.46 -5.26 5.62
C ARG A 144 -0.29 -6.00 4.29
N PRO A 145 0.84 -6.72 4.08
CA PRO A 145 1.14 -7.41 2.81
C PRO A 145 0.04 -8.38 2.37
N GLY A 146 -0.59 -9.08 3.32
CA GLY A 146 -1.67 -10.02 3.01
C GLY A 146 -2.98 -9.36 2.56
N VAL A 147 -3.19 -8.06 2.79
CA VAL A 147 -4.34 -7.32 2.22
C VAL A 147 -4.02 -6.93 0.79
N LEU A 148 -2.84 -6.37 0.55
CA LEU A 148 -2.40 -6.00 -0.79
C LEU A 148 -2.36 -7.21 -1.71
N ARG A 149 -1.72 -8.30 -1.29
CA ARG A 149 -1.64 -9.54 -2.08
C ARG A 149 -3.02 -10.03 -2.52
N ARG A 150 -3.98 -10.13 -1.59
CA ARG A 150 -5.35 -10.57 -1.92
C ARG A 150 -6.08 -9.59 -2.83
N ALA A 151 -5.88 -8.29 -2.63
CA ALA A 151 -6.46 -7.26 -3.50
C ALA A 151 -5.86 -7.30 -4.92
N THR A 152 -4.56 -7.55 -5.04
CA THR A 152 -3.87 -7.77 -6.32
C THR A 152 -4.40 -9.04 -7.00
N GLU A 153 -4.47 -10.16 -6.31
CA GLU A 153 -5.03 -11.42 -6.85
C GLU A 153 -6.47 -11.24 -7.35
N LEU A 154 -7.32 -10.55 -6.57
CA LEU A 154 -8.70 -10.25 -6.98
C LEU A 154 -8.75 -9.33 -8.21
N LYS A 155 -7.90 -8.31 -8.26
CA LYS A 155 -7.80 -7.43 -9.41
C LYS A 155 -7.35 -8.19 -10.65
N GLU A 156 -6.35 -9.05 -10.54
CA GLU A 156 -5.86 -9.86 -11.66
C GLU A 156 -6.95 -10.77 -12.21
N ALA A 157 -7.76 -11.40 -11.35
CA ALA A 157 -8.93 -12.19 -11.75
C ALA A 157 -9.99 -11.33 -12.45
N ALA A 158 -10.28 -10.15 -11.91
CA ALA A 158 -11.24 -9.19 -12.47
C ALA A 158 -10.80 -8.68 -13.86
N ASP A 159 -9.52 -8.35 -14.00
CA ASP A 159 -8.90 -7.95 -15.25
C ASP A 159 -8.88 -9.10 -16.28
N ALA A 160 -8.66 -10.34 -15.83
CA ALA A 160 -8.65 -11.51 -16.70
C ALA A 160 -10.03 -11.76 -17.33
N VAL A 161 -11.08 -11.84 -16.51
CA VAL A 161 -12.44 -12.08 -17.02
C VAL A 161 -12.92 -10.96 -17.95
N ALA A 162 -12.60 -9.70 -17.63
CA ALA A 162 -12.95 -8.57 -18.49
C ALA A 162 -12.25 -8.65 -19.85
N ARG A 163 -10.96 -9.02 -19.87
CA ARG A 163 -10.21 -9.24 -21.13
C ARG A 163 -10.74 -10.42 -21.93
N ASP A 164 -11.05 -11.54 -21.28
CA ASP A 164 -11.53 -12.74 -21.97
C ASP A 164 -12.91 -12.52 -22.58
N HIS A 165 -13.80 -11.82 -21.87
CA HIS A 165 -15.10 -11.42 -22.40
C HIS A 165 -14.95 -10.50 -23.62
N ARG A 166 -14.09 -9.48 -23.53
CA ARG A 166 -13.81 -8.57 -24.66
C ARG A 166 -13.25 -9.32 -25.87
N ARG A 167 -12.34 -10.28 -25.65
CA ARG A 167 -11.79 -11.12 -26.71
C ARG A 167 -12.88 -11.95 -27.40
N ALA A 168 -13.83 -12.50 -26.65
CA ALA A 168 -14.95 -13.26 -27.20
C ALA A 168 -15.86 -12.37 -28.07
N LEU A 169 -16.18 -11.15 -27.62
CA LEU A 169 -16.94 -10.17 -28.42
C LEU A 169 -16.17 -9.77 -29.70
N GLU A 170 -14.86 -9.53 -29.61
CA GLU A 170 -14.01 -9.21 -30.75
C GLU A 170 -13.92 -10.35 -31.79
N ALA A 171 -13.93 -11.60 -31.35
CA ALA A 171 -13.98 -12.77 -32.23
C ALA A 171 -15.29 -12.80 -33.04
N VAL A 172 -16.43 -12.55 -32.39
CA VAL A 172 -17.74 -12.42 -33.05
C VAL A 172 -17.72 -11.29 -34.06
N ARG A 173 -17.23 -10.10 -33.67
CA ARG A 173 -17.15 -8.92 -34.56
C ARG A 173 -16.30 -9.19 -35.80
N THR A 174 -15.17 -9.87 -35.62
CA THR A 174 -14.25 -10.23 -36.70
C THR A 174 -14.90 -11.19 -37.71
N ALA A 175 -15.70 -12.15 -37.23
CA ALA A 175 -16.45 -13.07 -38.08
C ALA A 175 -17.69 -12.40 -38.74
N TRP A 176 -18.32 -11.45 -38.04
CA TRP A 176 -19.53 -10.75 -38.49
C TRP A 176 -19.26 -9.66 -39.53
N ALA A 177 -18.22 -8.85 -39.33
CA ALA A 177 -17.91 -7.69 -40.17
C ALA A 177 -17.86 -7.96 -41.69
N PRO A 178 -17.24 -9.04 -42.19
CA PRO A 178 -17.26 -9.33 -43.63
C PRO A 178 -18.66 -9.70 -44.14
N LEU A 179 -19.44 -10.45 -43.38
CA LEU A 179 -20.81 -10.83 -43.76
C LEU A 179 -21.74 -9.62 -43.79
N HIS A 180 -21.63 -8.74 -42.79
CA HIS A 180 -22.40 -7.50 -42.74
C HIS A 180 -22.02 -6.56 -43.89
N ARG A 181 -20.72 -6.38 -44.16
CA ARG A 181 -20.25 -5.56 -45.28
C ARG A 181 -20.80 -6.05 -46.61
N GLU A 182 -20.78 -7.36 -46.88
CA GLU A 182 -21.33 -7.92 -48.13
C GLU A 182 -22.83 -7.68 -48.29
N LEU A 183 -23.59 -7.68 -47.20
CA LEU A 183 -25.02 -7.36 -47.24
C LEU A 183 -25.24 -5.86 -47.48
N VAL A 184 -24.51 -4.99 -46.79
CA VAL A 184 -24.59 -3.53 -46.98
C VAL A 184 -24.23 -3.17 -48.42
N ASP A 185 -23.12 -3.69 -48.91
CA ASP A 185 -22.66 -3.59 -50.29
C ASP A 185 -23.76 -3.98 -51.29
N GLY A 186 -24.41 -5.12 -51.07
CA GLY A 186 -25.51 -5.61 -51.91
C GLY A 186 -26.78 -4.77 -51.84
N GLU A 187 -27.05 -4.07 -50.72
CA GLU A 187 -28.15 -3.10 -50.64
C GLU A 187 -27.79 -1.77 -51.31
N LEU A 188 -26.56 -1.27 -51.11
CA LEU A 188 -26.08 -0.04 -51.75
C LEU A 188 -26.04 -0.14 -53.27
N ASP A 189 -25.76 -1.33 -53.81
CA ASP A 189 -25.88 -1.66 -55.24
C ASP A 189 -27.29 -1.50 -55.80
N ARG A 190 -28.32 -1.51 -54.95
CA ARG A 190 -29.73 -1.35 -55.36
C ARG A 190 -30.25 0.07 -55.16
N ILE A 191 -29.52 0.92 -54.44
CA ILE A 191 -29.90 2.30 -54.21
C ILE A 191 -29.34 3.14 -55.36
N PRO A 192 -30.20 3.66 -56.27
CA PRO A 192 -29.72 4.51 -57.34
C PRO A 192 -29.19 5.84 -56.77
N VAL A 193 -28.17 6.39 -57.43
CA VAL A 193 -27.54 7.66 -57.02
C VAL A 193 -28.53 8.82 -56.97
N SER A 194 -29.58 8.78 -57.78
CA SER A 194 -30.69 9.74 -57.77
C SER A 194 -31.55 9.75 -56.50
N ARG A 195 -31.47 8.73 -55.63
CA ARG A 195 -32.13 8.70 -54.31
C ARG A 195 -31.24 9.24 -53.19
N MET A 196 -29.97 9.51 -53.45
CA MET A 196 -29.06 10.07 -52.46
C MET A 196 -29.46 11.51 -52.13
N ARG A 197 -29.44 11.87 -50.85
CA ARG A 197 -29.77 13.24 -50.40
C ARG A 197 -28.76 14.23 -51.03
N GLY A 198 -29.18 15.46 -51.34
CA GLY A 198 -28.37 16.41 -52.12
C GLY A 198 -28.52 16.22 -53.64
N LEU A 199 -28.30 15.02 -54.18
CA LEU A 199 -28.51 14.74 -55.61
C LEU A 199 -29.98 14.56 -56.00
N ALA A 200 -30.82 14.14 -55.05
CA ALA A 200 -32.27 14.09 -55.24
C ALA A 200 -32.89 15.47 -55.54
N GLU A 201 -32.28 16.55 -55.04
CA GLU A 201 -32.70 17.94 -55.29
C GLU A 201 -32.18 18.44 -56.66
N GLU A 202 -31.13 17.82 -57.19
CA GLU A 202 -30.42 18.22 -58.40
C GLU A 202 -30.45 17.11 -59.46
N ARG A 203 -31.66 16.78 -59.94
CA ARG A 203 -31.92 15.71 -60.92
C ARG A 203 -31.00 15.68 -62.16
N LEU A 204 -30.53 16.84 -62.61
CA LEU A 204 -29.60 16.92 -63.75
C LEU A 204 -28.24 16.29 -63.41
N ARG A 205 -27.74 16.51 -62.19
CA ARG A 205 -26.44 15.99 -61.73
C ARG A 205 -26.46 14.49 -61.48
N ALA A 206 -27.57 13.99 -60.93
CA ALA A 206 -27.77 12.55 -60.80
C ALA A 206 -27.70 11.86 -62.19
N ARG A 207 -28.25 12.50 -63.22
CA ARG A 207 -28.19 11.99 -64.60
C ARG A 207 -26.78 12.04 -65.19
N GLU A 208 -26.01 13.09 -64.95
CA GLU A 208 -24.61 13.20 -65.41
C GLU A 208 -23.73 12.08 -64.82
N LEU A 209 -23.91 11.75 -63.54
CA LEU A 209 -23.25 10.62 -62.90
C LEU A 209 -23.67 9.27 -63.50
N GLU A 210 -24.97 9.08 -63.74
CA GLU A 210 -25.51 7.86 -64.36
C GLU A 210 -24.97 7.67 -65.79
N GLU A 211 -24.88 8.74 -66.59
CA GLU A 211 -24.28 8.74 -67.94
C GLU A 211 -22.77 8.47 -67.89
N GLY A 212 -22.09 8.88 -66.81
CA GLY A 212 -20.69 8.57 -66.50
C GLY A 212 -20.45 7.16 -65.95
N GLY A 213 -21.48 6.32 -65.83
CA GLY A 213 -21.39 4.93 -65.35
C GLY A 213 -21.54 4.75 -63.84
N VAL A 214 -21.70 5.84 -63.08
CA VAL A 214 -21.92 5.84 -61.63
C VAL A 214 -23.43 5.86 -61.37
N ARG A 215 -24.04 4.68 -61.22
CA ARG A 215 -25.51 4.54 -61.18
C ARG A 215 -26.04 4.32 -59.77
N THR A 216 -25.21 3.81 -58.88
CA THR A 216 -25.59 3.40 -57.52
C THR A 216 -24.79 4.14 -56.46
N VAL A 217 -25.26 4.10 -55.22
CA VAL A 217 -24.49 4.64 -54.08
C VAL A 217 -23.18 3.87 -53.90
N ARG A 218 -23.16 2.56 -54.21
CA ARG A 218 -21.92 1.77 -54.20
C ARG A 218 -20.91 2.29 -55.23
N ASP A 219 -21.36 2.55 -56.46
CA ASP A 219 -20.48 3.06 -57.52
C ASP A 219 -19.80 4.38 -57.11
N VAL A 220 -20.52 5.24 -56.37
CA VAL A 220 -19.96 6.51 -55.83
C VAL A 220 -18.85 6.22 -54.81
N LEU A 221 -19.05 5.25 -53.92
CA LEU A 221 -18.06 4.86 -52.90
C LEU A 221 -16.83 4.19 -53.51
N ASP A 222 -17.03 3.32 -54.50
CA ASP A 222 -15.97 2.61 -55.21
C ASP A 222 -15.13 3.56 -56.09
N ALA A 223 -15.77 4.56 -56.71
CA ALA A 223 -15.09 5.62 -57.43
C ALA A 223 -14.26 6.52 -56.49
N GLY A 224 -14.87 6.91 -55.35
CA GLY A 224 -14.26 7.81 -54.37
C GLY A 224 -14.01 9.24 -54.90
N THR A 225 -13.56 10.15 -54.02
CA THR A 225 -13.44 11.59 -54.34
C THR A 225 -12.58 11.81 -55.58
N TRP A 226 -11.45 11.11 -55.66
CA TRP A 226 -10.46 11.34 -56.71
C TRP A 226 -10.99 10.98 -58.09
N ALA A 227 -11.65 9.84 -58.27
CA ALA A 227 -12.16 9.44 -59.58
C ALA A 227 -13.33 10.32 -60.02
N LEU A 228 -14.20 10.73 -59.09
CA LEU A 228 -15.28 11.69 -59.36
C LEU A 228 -14.72 13.04 -59.84
N ALA A 229 -13.69 13.57 -59.17
CA ALA A 229 -13.09 14.84 -59.56
C ALA A 229 -12.30 14.74 -60.89
N GLN A 230 -11.51 13.68 -61.05
CA GLN A 230 -10.54 13.57 -62.15
C GLN A 230 -11.15 13.08 -63.46
N PHE A 231 -12.10 12.13 -63.40
CA PHE A 231 -12.63 11.47 -64.60
C PHE A 231 -14.05 11.91 -64.95
N LEU A 232 -14.82 12.34 -63.97
CA LEU A 232 -16.18 12.84 -64.17
C LEU A 232 -16.26 14.37 -64.15
N GLY A 233 -15.11 15.05 -64.04
CA GLY A 233 -15.00 16.51 -64.17
C GLY A 233 -15.65 17.30 -63.03
N MET A 234 -15.89 16.66 -61.88
CA MET A 234 -16.52 17.28 -60.72
C MET A 234 -15.52 18.17 -59.96
N GLU A 235 -15.99 19.29 -59.40
CA GLU A 235 -15.17 20.08 -58.47
C GLU A 235 -14.84 19.24 -57.23
N ARG A 236 -13.61 19.38 -56.72
CA ARG A 236 -13.12 18.53 -55.62
C ARG A 236 -13.97 18.60 -54.36
N ASP A 237 -14.38 19.80 -53.95
CA ASP A 237 -15.20 20.00 -52.76
C ASP A 237 -16.58 19.33 -52.92
N MET A 238 -17.13 19.37 -54.14
CA MET A 238 -18.39 18.70 -54.48
C MET A 238 -18.23 17.17 -54.53
N ALA A 239 -17.10 16.66 -55.02
CA ALA A 239 -16.79 15.23 -54.98
C ALA A 239 -16.64 14.73 -53.54
N ASP A 240 -16.00 15.51 -52.67
CA ASP A 240 -15.88 15.20 -51.24
C ASP A 240 -17.25 15.18 -50.55
N GLU A 241 -18.11 16.16 -50.84
CA GLU A 241 -19.48 16.20 -50.31
C GLU A 241 -20.32 15.00 -50.80
N THR A 242 -20.21 14.65 -52.07
CA THR A 242 -20.93 13.51 -52.67
C THR A 242 -20.52 12.18 -52.03
N VAL A 243 -19.21 11.98 -51.81
CA VAL A 243 -18.70 10.78 -51.13
C VAL A 243 -19.08 10.78 -49.65
N ALA A 244 -19.06 11.94 -48.99
CA ALA A 244 -19.48 12.05 -47.60
C ALA A 244 -20.96 11.68 -47.42
N GLU A 245 -21.83 12.08 -48.36
CA GLU A 245 -23.24 11.69 -48.33
C GLU A 245 -23.44 10.20 -48.65
N ALA A 246 -22.69 9.65 -49.60
CA ALA A 246 -22.69 8.22 -49.87
C ALA A 246 -22.28 7.42 -48.63
N ARG A 247 -21.29 7.89 -47.87
CA ARG A 247 -20.89 7.31 -46.57
C ARG A 247 -22.01 7.41 -45.53
N ARG A 248 -22.66 8.57 -45.38
CA ARG A 248 -23.83 8.72 -44.49
C ARG A 248 -24.96 7.77 -44.85
N THR A 249 -25.18 7.55 -46.15
CA THR A 249 -26.17 6.58 -46.64
C THR A 249 -25.74 5.15 -46.32
N ALA A 250 -24.47 4.80 -46.54
CA ALA A 250 -23.91 3.50 -46.17
C ALA A 250 -24.02 3.24 -44.66
N ASP A 251 -23.74 4.24 -43.81
CA ASP A 251 -23.89 4.14 -42.36
C ASP A 251 -25.36 3.99 -41.93
N ALA A 252 -26.29 4.60 -42.68
CA ALA A 252 -27.72 4.43 -42.44
C ALA A 252 -28.20 3.01 -42.82
N VAL A 253 -27.83 2.54 -44.01
CA VAL A 253 -28.11 1.18 -44.47
C VAL A 253 -27.46 0.15 -43.56
N GLY A 254 -26.22 0.37 -43.14
CA GLY A 254 -25.49 -0.51 -42.24
C GLY A 254 -26.19 -0.73 -40.89
N ARG A 255 -26.90 0.28 -40.38
CA ARG A 255 -27.70 0.16 -39.15
C ARG A 255 -29.02 -0.58 -39.34
N GLU A 256 -29.56 -0.62 -40.55
CA GLU A 256 -30.83 -1.30 -40.86
C GLU A 256 -30.64 -2.77 -41.28
N VAL A 257 -29.49 -3.08 -41.92
CA VAL A 257 -29.18 -4.41 -42.43
C VAL A 257 -28.73 -5.34 -41.30
N ALA A 258 -29.47 -6.44 -41.12
CA ALA A 258 -29.15 -7.49 -40.16
C ALA A 258 -28.70 -8.78 -40.86
N VAL A 259 -27.64 -9.41 -40.35
CA VAL A 259 -27.20 -10.74 -40.78
C VAL A 259 -28.21 -11.78 -40.30
N ARG A 260 -28.75 -12.58 -41.23
CA ARG A 260 -29.67 -13.68 -40.93
C ARG A 260 -29.06 -15.03 -41.28
N PHE A 261 -29.12 -15.98 -40.34
CA PHE A 261 -28.51 -17.30 -40.48
C PHE A 261 -29.37 -18.29 -41.28
N ASP A 262 -30.66 -17.98 -41.52
CA ASP A 262 -31.66 -18.88 -42.11
C ASP A 262 -31.69 -18.90 -43.65
N ALA A 263 -30.93 -18.02 -44.32
CA ALA A 263 -31.17 -17.71 -45.73
C ALA A 263 -30.45 -18.62 -46.75
N ARG A 264 -29.35 -19.31 -46.41
CA ARG A 264 -28.49 -20.00 -47.41
C ARG A 264 -27.90 -21.35 -47.00
N GLY A 265 -28.25 -21.89 -45.83
CA GLY A 265 -27.68 -23.14 -45.31
C GLY A 265 -26.23 -22.97 -44.80
N PRO A 266 -25.57 -24.07 -44.43
CA PRO A 266 -24.24 -24.03 -43.82
C PRO A 266 -23.16 -23.56 -44.82
N GLU A 267 -22.75 -22.30 -44.68
CA GLU A 267 -21.59 -21.72 -45.36
C GLU A 267 -20.40 -21.60 -44.37
N PRO A 268 -19.13 -21.71 -44.81
CA PRO A 268 -17.97 -21.69 -43.90
C PRO A 268 -17.86 -20.42 -43.05
N ARG A 269 -18.16 -19.24 -43.63
CA ARG A 269 -18.10 -17.94 -42.92
C ARG A 269 -19.21 -17.79 -41.89
N THR A 270 -20.42 -18.22 -42.24
CA THR A 270 -21.57 -18.24 -41.33
C THR A 270 -21.36 -19.23 -40.19
N THR A 271 -20.75 -20.39 -40.48
CA THR A 271 -20.36 -21.39 -39.48
C THR A 271 -19.30 -20.84 -38.54
N ALA A 272 -18.31 -20.09 -39.03
CA ALA A 272 -17.32 -19.42 -38.19
C ALA A 272 -17.96 -18.38 -37.26
N LEU A 273 -18.94 -17.60 -37.73
CA LEU A 273 -19.70 -16.67 -36.89
C LEU A 273 -20.52 -17.41 -35.83
N LEU A 274 -21.22 -18.49 -36.18
CA LEU A 274 -21.96 -19.30 -35.22
C LEU A 274 -21.03 -19.96 -34.18
N ALA A 275 -19.85 -20.42 -34.58
CA ALA A 275 -18.86 -20.97 -33.65
C ALA A 275 -18.35 -19.92 -32.66
N ALA A 276 -18.11 -18.68 -33.11
CA ALA A 276 -17.73 -17.58 -32.24
C ALA A 276 -18.86 -17.19 -31.27
N LEU A 277 -20.11 -17.11 -31.77
CA LEU A 277 -21.28 -16.81 -30.93
C LEU A 277 -21.51 -17.89 -29.88
N ARG A 278 -21.35 -19.17 -30.25
CA ARG A 278 -21.55 -20.30 -29.34
C ARG A 278 -20.78 -20.17 -28.03
N VAL A 279 -19.56 -19.63 -28.05
CA VAL A 279 -18.77 -19.36 -26.82
C VAL A 279 -19.53 -18.45 -25.86
N LEU A 280 -20.11 -17.36 -26.37
CA LEU A 280 -20.90 -16.43 -25.56
C LEU A 280 -22.21 -17.08 -25.08
N VAL A 281 -22.87 -17.86 -25.93
CA VAL A 281 -24.13 -18.52 -25.57
C VAL A 281 -23.93 -19.65 -24.55
N ASP A 282 -22.81 -20.38 -24.63
CA ASP A 282 -22.44 -21.43 -23.69
C ASP A 282 -21.96 -20.86 -22.36
N ALA A 283 -21.22 -19.74 -22.38
CA ALA A 283 -20.83 -19.02 -21.17
C ALA A 283 -22.02 -18.32 -20.49
N GLY A 284 -23.07 -17.98 -21.25
CA GLY A 284 -24.35 -17.49 -20.73
C GLY A 284 -24.31 -16.04 -20.21
N PRO A 285 -25.43 -15.56 -19.64
CA PRO A 285 -25.55 -14.17 -19.16
C PRO A 285 -24.60 -13.86 -18.00
N ASP A 286 -24.22 -14.87 -17.21
CA ASP A 286 -23.30 -14.72 -16.08
C ASP A 286 -21.91 -14.26 -16.54
N ALA A 287 -21.46 -14.68 -17.73
CA ALA A 287 -20.17 -14.25 -18.29
C ALA A 287 -20.14 -12.76 -18.65
N ARG A 288 -21.25 -12.24 -19.17
CA ARG A 288 -21.42 -10.80 -19.42
C ARG A 288 -21.39 -10.01 -18.12
N GLU A 289 -22.17 -10.44 -17.13
CA GLU A 289 -22.21 -9.77 -15.83
C GLU A 289 -20.83 -9.80 -15.14
N ALA A 290 -20.14 -10.94 -15.21
CA ALA A 290 -18.79 -11.11 -14.68
C ALA A 290 -17.77 -10.21 -15.39
N GLY A 291 -17.82 -10.10 -16.72
CA GLY A 291 -16.96 -9.22 -17.50
C GLY A 291 -17.13 -7.73 -17.11
N ARG A 292 -18.37 -7.25 -17.06
CA ARG A 292 -18.68 -5.86 -16.64
C ARG A 292 -18.26 -5.59 -15.19
N THR A 293 -18.63 -6.49 -14.29
CA THR A 293 -18.29 -6.37 -12.86
C THR A 293 -16.78 -6.43 -12.65
N GLY A 294 -16.08 -7.26 -13.42
CA GLY A 294 -14.63 -7.35 -13.42
C GLY A 294 -13.96 -6.04 -13.84
N GLU A 295 -14.42 -5.43 -14.94
CA GLU A 295 -13.90 -4.15 -15.41
C GLU A 295 -14.11 -3.02 -14.38
N GLU A 296 -15.31 -2.91 -13.81
CA GLU A 296 -15.63 -1.92 -12.78
C GLU A 296 -14.79 -2.13 -11.51
N LEU A 297 -14.63 -3.38 -11.08
CA LEU A 297 -13.87 -3.71 -9.88
C LEU A 297 -12.38 -3.45 -10.07
N ALA A 298 -11.80 -3.83 -11.21
CA ALA A 298 -10.40 -3.59 -11.52
C ALA A 298 -10.09 -2.08 -11.55
N ALA A 299 -10.95 -1.29 -12.20
CA ALA A 299 -10.84 0.18 -12.23
C ALA A 299 -10.92 0.80 -10.83
N ARG A 300 -11.71 0.21 -9.91
CA ARG A 300 -11.81 0.66 -8.51
C ARG A 300 -10.61 0.25 -7.66
N LEU A 301 -10.04 -0.94 -7.88
CA LEU A 301 -8.93 -1.47 -7.10
C LEU A 301 -7.58 -0.84 -7.47
N GLU A 302 -7.35 -0.54 -8.75
CA GLU A 302 -6.10 0.05 -9.25
C GLU A 302 -5.63 1.29 -8.46
N PRO A 303 -6.40 2.38 -8.32
CA PRO A 303 -5.94 3.56 -7.57
C PRO A 303 -5.71 3.25 -6.09
N LEU A 304 -6.50 2.36 -5.49
CA LEU A 304 -6.36 1.98 -4.09
C LEU A 304 -5.08 1.17 -3.84
N LEU A 305 -4.71 0.28 -4.77
CA LEU A 305 -3.47 -0.49 -4.70
C LEU A 305 -2.25 0.41 -4.86
N ILE A 306 -2.29 1.37 -5.79
CA ILE A 306 -1.23 2.38 -5.97
C ILE A 306 -1.04 3.19 -4.67
N THR A 307 -2.13 3.73 -4.09
CA THR A 307 -2.03 4.48 -2.83
C THR A 307 -1.58 3.60 -1.66
N ALA A 308 -1.98 2.33 -1.62
CA ALA A 308 -1.65 1.43 -0.53
C ALA A 308 -0.26 0.77 -0.66
N GLU A 309 0.45 0.93 -1.78
CA GLU A 309 1.73 0.26 -2.08
C GLU A 309 2.73 0.28 -0.91
N PRO A 310 2.93 1.39 -0.18
CA PRO A 310 3.88 1.41 0.93
C PRO A 310 3.54 0.45 2.08
N ALA A 311 2.27 0.04 2.22
CA ALA A 311 1.84 -0.96 3.20
C ALA A 311 2.26 -2.40 2.83
N ALA A 312 2.87 -2.62 1.67
CA ALA A 312 3.42 -3.93 1.30
C ALA A 312 4.61 -4.34 2.18
N GLY A 313 5.39 -3.39 2.69
CA GLY A 313 6.67 -3.67 3.32
C GLY A 313 7.08 -2.65 4.39
N VAL A 314 7.92 -3.11 5.32
CA VAL A 314 8.44 -2.28 6.42
C VAL A 314 9.34 -1.16 5.89
N ARG A 315 10.16 -1.46 4.88
CA ARG A 315 11.12 -0.50 4.31
C ARG A 315 10.41 0.65 3.61
N GLU A 316 9.36 0.33 2.87
CA GLU A 316 8.55 1.26 2.10
C GLU A 316 7.74 2.16 3.06
N MET A 317 7.06 1.58 4.05
CA MET A 317 6.31 2.32 5.08
C MET A 317 7.18 3.27 5.92
N LEU A 318 8.46 2.93 6.13
CA LEU A 318 9.42 3.78 6.82
C LEU A 318 9.81 5.02 6.02
N ARG A 319 9.78 4.95 4.68
CA ARG A 319 10.06 6.09 3.79
C ARG A 319 8.86 7.03 3.62
N THR A 320 7.64 6.50 3.77
CA THR A 320 6.40 7.27 3.68
C THR A 320 6.35 8.39 4.72
N GLY A 321 6.02 9.60 4.27
CA GLY A 321 5.85 10.77 5.15
C GLY A 321 4.64 10.63 6.08
N THR A 322 4.56 11.45 7.14
CA THR A 322 3.48 11.33 8.13
C THR A 322 2.09 11.58 7.54
N TYR A 323 1.93 12.57 6.64
CA TYR A 323 0.65 12.88 6.00
C TYR A 323 0.22 11.78 5.01
N GLU A 324 1.15 11.30 4.19
CA GLU A 324 0.91 10.24 3.22
C GLU A 324 0.53 8.90 3.89
N ARG A 325 0.97 8.66 5.13
CA ARG A 325 0.57 7.46 5.89
C ARG A 325 -0.91 7.39 6.18
N ASP A 326 -1.57 8.52 6.43
CA ASP A 326 -3.01 8.52 6.69
C ASP A 326 -3.78 8.09 5.44
N ASP A 327 -3.33 8.54 4.26
CA ASP A 327 -3.88 8.12 2.96
C ASP A 327 -3.63 6.64 2.69
N VAL A 328 -2.43 6.13 2.96
CA VAL A 328 -2.09 4.70 2.86
C VAL A 328 -3.01 3.87 3.75
N LEU A 329 -3.20 4.26 5.02
CA LEU A 329 -4.04 3.54 5.96
C LEU A 329 -5.53 3.60 5.57
N ALA A 330 -5.99 4.73 5.04
CA ALA A 330 -7.34 4.88 4.50
C ALA A 330 -7.54 3.98 3.27
N ALA A 331 -6.58 3.92 2.35
CA ALA A 331 -6.61 3.05 1.18
C ALA A 331 -6.65 1.57 1.58
N VAL A 332 -5.80 1.14 2.52
CA VAL A 332 -5.81 -0.24 3.06
C VAL A 332 -7.16 -0.57 3.71
N THR A 333 -7.80 0.39 4.38
CA THR A 333 -9.13 0.19 4.97
C THR A 333 -10.20 0.02 3.89
N LYS A 334 -10.17 0.84 2.84
CA LYS A 334 -11.05 0.69 1.67
C LYS A 334 -10.84 -0.65 0.97
N LEU A 335 -9.58 -1.10 0.77
CA LEU A 335 -9.27 -2.41 0.20
C LEU A 335 -9.87 -3.55 1.01
N ARG A 336 -9.84 -3.49 2.35
CA ARG A 336 -10.49 -4.51 3.20
C ARG A 336 -12.00 -4.56 3.00
N LEU A 337 -12.65 -3.41 2.88
CA LEU A 337 -14.08 -3.34 2.65
C LEU A 337 -14.44 -3.96 1.29
N VAL A 338 -13.69 -3.62 0.24
CA VAL A 338 -13.88 -4.19 -1.09
C VAL A 338 -13.64 -5.71 -1.09
N LEU A 339 -12.57 -6.18 -0.46
CA LEU A 339 -12.29 -7.62 -0.33
C LEU A 339 -13.38 -8.36 0.47
N ALA A 340 -13.94 -7.75 1.51
CA ALA A 340 -14.99 -8.35 2.31
C ALA A 340 -16.32 -8.44 1.54
N GLU A 341 -16.66 -7.42 0.75
CA GLU A 341 -17.80 -7.46 -0.18
C GLU A 341 -17.60 -8.56 -1.23
N ALA A 342 -16.47 -8.53 -1.93
CA ALA A 342 -16.14 -9.48 -2.98
C ALA A 342 -16.15 -10.94 -2.49
N GLY A 343 -15.68 -11.17 -1.25
CA GLY A 343 -15.74 -12.48 -0.61
C GLY A 343 -17.15 -12.93 -0.24
N ARG A 344 -18.04 -12.02 0.19
CA ARG A 344 -19.46 -12.35 0.43
C ARG A 344 -20.21 -12.71 -0.84
N GLU A 345 -19.83 -12.06 -1.94
CA GLU A 345 -20.43 -12.26 -3.25
C GLU A 345 -19.76 -13.39 -4.09
N GLY A 346 -18.70 -14.02 -3.58
CA GLY A 346 -17.95 -15.07 -4.29
C GLY A 346 -17.39 -14.60 -5.64
N LEU A 347 -16.95 -13.34 -5.74
CA LEU A 347 -16.56 -12.73 -7.02
C LEU A 347 -15.34 -13.44 -7.65
N ALA A 348 -14.37 -13.87 -6.84
CA ALA A 348 -13.17 -14.51 -7.35
C ALA A 348 -13.50 -15.83 -8.07
N GLU A 349 -14.36 -16.65 -7.47
CA GLU A 349 -14.82 -17.92 -8.05
C GLU A 349 -15.66 -17.67 -9.31
N ARG A 350 -16.57 -16.68 -9.27
CA ARG A 350 -17.39 -16.31 -10.44
C ARG A 350 -16.54 -15.83 -11.62
N PHE A 351 -15.54 -14.98 -11.37
CA PHE A 351 -14.62 -14.53 -12.42
C PHE A 351 -13.79 -15.67 -13.00
N ALA A 352 -13.28 -16.56 -12.16
CA ALA A 352 -12.53 -17.73 -12.61
C ALA A 352 -13.40 -18.65 -13.47
N GLN A 353 -14.62 -18.95 -13.04
CA GLN A 353 -15.56 -19.78 -13.79
C GLN A 353 -15.92 -19.16 -15.14
N ALA A 354 -16.31 -17.87 -15.15
CA ALA A 354 -16.65 -17.17 -16.38
C ALA A 354 -15.47 -17.10 -17.36
N SER A 355 -14.25 -16.85 -16.88
CA SER A 355 -13.04 -16.87 -17.72
C SER A 355 -12.81 -18.27 -18.30
N VAL A 356 -12.97 -19.34 -17.52
CA VAL A 356 -12.87 -20.72 -18.03
C VAL A 356 -13.91 -21.00 -19.11
N ASP A 357 -15.17 -20.59 -18.90
CA ASP A 357 -16.24 -20.83 -19.87
C ASP A 357 -16.02 -20.04 -21.17
N LEU A 358 -15.51 -18.81 -21.09
CA LEU A 358 -15.13 -17.99 -22.24
C LEU A 358 -13.89 -18.52 -22.97
N LEU A 359 -12.93 -19.08 -22.24
CA LEU A 359 -11.70 -19.65 -22.80
C LEU A 359 -11.88 -21.05 -23.36
N ARG A 360 -12.96 -21.75 -22.98
CA ARG A 360 -13.23 -23.10 -23.46
C ARG A 360 -13.30 -23.17 -24.99
N GLY A 361 -13.64 -22.05 -25.64
CA GLY A 361 -13.58 -21.86 -27.08
C GLY A 361 -14.44 -22.84 -27.87
N PRO A 362 -14.70 -22.60 -29.15
CA PRO A 362 -15.08 -23.71 -30.01
C PRO A 362 -13.81 -24.59 -30.08
N ASP A 363 -13.90 -25.86 -29.70
CA ASP A 363 -12.86 -26.83 -30.07
C ASP A 363 -12.50 -26.54 -31.54
N ALA A 364 -11.22 -26.47 -31.89
CA ALA A 364 -10.75 -26.06 -33.22
C ALA A 364 -11.19 -27.01 -34.39
N GLY A 365 -12.17 -27.87 -34.12
CA GLY A 365 -12.98 -28.63 -35.07
C GLY A 365 -14.36 -28.95 -34.49
N ALA A 366 -15.00 -28.02 -33.77
CA ALA A 366 -16.38 -28.15 -33.34
C ALA A 366 -17.19 -28.55 -34.56
N ASP A 367 -17.73 -29.77 -34.52
CA ASP A 367 -18.45 -30.37 -35.64
C ASP A 367 -19.44 -29.33 -36.18
N GLU A 368 -19.29 -28.95 -37.46
CA GLU A 368 -20.12 -27.92 -38.08
C GLU A 368 -21.59 -28.26 -37.85
N LEU A 369 -21.93 -29.55 -37.94
CA LEU A 369 -23.26 -30.08 -37.66
C LEU A 369 -23.70 -29.83 -36.21
N ALA A 370 -22.83 -30.01 -35.22
CA ALA A 370 -23.15 -29.75 -33.81
C ALA A 370 -23.33 -28.25 -33.52
N THR A 371 -22.64 -27.38 -34.25
CA THR A 371 -22.81 -25.92 -34.12
C THR A 371 -24.14 -25.46 -34.72
N TRP A 372 -24.48 -25.97 -35.90
CA TRP A 372 -25.77 -25.69 -36.53
C TRP A 372 -26.94 -26.29 -35.76
N ALA A 373 -26.82 -27.51 -35.23
CA ALA A 373 -27.85 -28.13 -34.40
C ALA A 373 -28.09 -27.36 -33.09
N ASP A 374 -27.04 -26.83 -32.44
CA ASP A 374 -27.20 -25.99 -31.25
C ASP A 374 -27.96 -24.70 -31.59
N PHE A 375 -27.58 -24.03 -32.68
CA PHE A 375 -28.27 -22.83 -33.16
C PHE A 375 -29.75 -23.10 -33.44
N GLU A 376 -30.07 -24.18 -34.17
CA GLU A 376 -31.46 -24.54 -34.50
C GLU A 376 -32.29 -24.82 -33.25
N SER A 377 -31.68 -25.33 -32.19
CA SER A 377 -32.37 -25.60 -30.92
C SER A 377 -32.68 -24.35 -30.10
N ARG A 378 -31.87 -23.29 -30.22
CA ARG A 378 -32.00 -22.06 -29.41
C ARG A 378 -31.60 -20.77 -30.15
N PRO A 379 -32.28 -20.43 -31.26
CA PRO A 379 -31.88 -19.33 -32.14
C PRO A 379 -31.93 -17.95 -31.47
N GLN A 380 -32.85 -17.76 -30.51
CA GLN A 380 -33.01 -16.50 -29.78
C GLN A 380 -31.77 -16.12 -28.98
N ALA A 381 -31.07 -17.11 -28.41
CA ALA A 381 -29.89 -16.89 -27.60
C ALA A 381 -28.69 -16.43 -28.45
N TYR A 382 -28.57 -16.95 -29.67
CA TYR A 382 -27.57 -16.52 -30.65
C TYR A 382 -27.81 -15.10 -31.16
N TYR A 383 -29.05 -14.76 -31.50
CA TYR A 383 -29.39 -13.39 -31.93
C TYR A 383 -29.21 -12.37 -30.80
N ALA A 384 -29.50 -12.75 -29.54
CA ALA A 384 -29.22 -11.89 -28.39
C ALA A 384 -27.70 -11.66 -28.20
N ALA A 385 -26.88 -12.70 -28.29
CA ALA A 385 -25.42 -12.58 -28.21
C ALA A 385 -24.84 -11.75 -29.38
N LEU A 386 -25.42 -11.87 -30.58
CA LEU A 386 -25.03 -11.06 -31.73
C LEU A 386 -25.36 -9.57 -31.51
N ALA A 387 -26.56 -9.27 -31.01
CA ALA A 387 -26.95 -7.90 -30.69
C ALA A 387 -26.00 -7.28 -29.65
N GLU A 388 -25.66 -8.02 -28.59
CA GLU A 388 -24.69 -7.58 -27.57
C GLU A 388 -23.31 -7.26 -28.17
N ALA A 389 -22.80 -8.12 -29.05
CA ALA A 389 -21.50 -7.91 -29.67
C ALA A 389 -21.45 -6.66 -30.56
N VAL A 390 -22.56 -6.31 -31.21
CA VAL A 390 -22.66 -5.16 -32.11
C VAL A 390 -23.06 -3.87 -31.37
N GLU A 391 -23.84 -3.92 -30.30
CA GLU A 391 -24.19 -2.70 -29.53
C GLU A 391 -22.98 -2.09 -28.80
N ASP A 392 -22.05 -2.91 -28.31
CA ASP A 392 -20.87 -2.42 -27.58
C ASP A 392 -19.84 -1.73 -28.52
N THR A 393 -19.93 -1.89 -29.85
CA THR A 393 -19.13 -1.06 -30.79
C THR A 393 -19.63 0.38 -30.86
N ASP A 394 -20.94 0.61 -30.90
CA ASP A 394 -21.52 1.97 -30.95
C ASP A 394 -21.14 2.77 -29.69
N HIS A 395 -21.11 2.10 -28.54
CA HIS A 395 -20.65 2.70 -27.29
C HIS A 395 -19.13 2.92 -27.24
N ALA A 396 -18.32 2.02 -27.82
CA ALA A 396 -16.87 2.16 -27.89
C ALA A 396 -16.43 3.28 -28.84
N GLU A 397 -17.06 3.40 -30.01
CA GLU A 397 -16.81 4.46 -31.00
C GLU A 397 -17.28 5.83 -30.47
N GLY A 398 -18.42 5.88 -29.78
CA GLY A 398 -18.87 7.09 -29.07
C GLY A 398 -17.89 7.56 -27.99
N ARG A 399 -17.30 6.64 -27.22
CA ARG A 399 -16.25 6.96 -26.23
C ARG A 399 -14.94 7.39 -26.88
N ALA A 400 -14.56 6.82 -28.02
CA ALA A 400 -13.36 7.20 -28.76
C ALA A 400 -13.51 8.59 -29.40
N SER A 401 -14.67 8.88 -29.99
CA SER A 401 -14.98 10.20 -30.58
C SER A 401 -15.05 11.31 -29.53
N ALA A 402 -15.53 11.02 -28.32
CA ALA A 402 -15.55 11.98 -27.21
C ALA A 402 -14.16 12.29 -26.61
N ARG A 403 -13.14 11.49 -26.94
CA ARG A 403 -11.77 11.63 -26.42
C ARG A 403 -10.82 12.37 -27.39
N THR A 404 -11.28 12.74 -28.58
CA THR A 404 -10.53 13.60 -29.50
C THR A 404 -10.57 15.04 -28.97
N PRO A 405 -9.45 15.63 -28.53
CA PRO A 405 -9.44 17.02 -28.08
C PRO A 405 -9.67 17.91 -29.30
N ASP A 406 -10.66 18.79 -29.18
CA ASP A 406 -10.93 19.89 -30.10
C ASP A 406 -9.63 20.69 -30.28
N GLY A 407 -9.02 20.59 -31.46
CA GLY A 407 -7.79 21.29 -31.83
C GLY A 407 -8.08 22.77 -32.01
N ALA A 408 -8.27 23.48 -30.90
CA ALA A 408 -8.44 24.92 -30.88
C ALA A 408 -7.18 25.62 -31.41
N GLY A 409 -7.34 26.27 -32.56
CA GLY A 409 -6.33 27.13 -33.16
C GLY A 409 -5.95 28.30 -32.26
N LEU A 410 -4.65 28.60 -32.25
CA LEU A 410 -4.12 29.88 -31.80
C LEU A 410 -3.13 30.41 -32.84
N THR A 411 -3.68 31.03 -33.89
CA THR A 411 -2.95 32.00 -34.72
C THR A 411 -2.87 33.33 -33.96
N GLY A 412 -1.89 33.41 -33.06
CA GLY A 412 -1.55 34.63 -32.33
C GLY A 412 -0.68 35.58 -33.16
N SER A 413 -1.33 36.44 -33.94
CA SER A 413 -0.77 37.68 -34.49
C SER A 413 -0.05 38.50 -33.41
N ARG A 414 1.24 38.80 -33.61
CA ARG A 414 1.93 39.94 -32.96
C ARG A 414 2.55 40.86 -34.00
N ARG A 415 1.78 41.91 -34.33
CA ARG A 415 2.27 43.21 -34.79
C ARG A 415 2.19 44.22 -33.63
N ARG A 416 3.32 44.85 -33.30
CA ARG A 416 3.50 46.24 -32.79
C ARG A 416 5.00 46.39 -32.51
N ARG A 417 5.77 47.21 -33.26
CA ARG A 417 5.90 48.68 -33.21
C ARG A 417 5.97 49.21 -31.77
N GLY A 418 7.13 49.79 -31.45
CA GLY A 418 7.49 50.43 -30.20
C GLY A 418 8.94 50.13 -29.88
#